data_AF-A0A6N6MBP7-F1
#
_entry.id   AF-A0A6N6MBP7-F1
#
_cell.length_a   1.000
_cell.length_b   1.000
_cell.length_c   1.000
_cell.angle_alpha   90.00
_cell.angle_beta   90.00
_cell.angle_gamma   90.00
#
_symmetry.space_group_name_H-M   'P 1'
#
loop_
_entity.id
_entity.type
_entity.pdbx_description
1 polymer ?
#
loop_
_entity_poly.entity_id
_entity_poly.type
_entity_poly.pdbx_seq_one_letter_code
_entity_poly.pdbx_strand_id
1 'polypeptide(L)'
;MTKTIFKPLLLAFYCTSKWLVNKKTPQNMVPSTILTFSFPFTFIATGIFCLYILGLILNTIKSPIVCVAGVILFISPVYYFSGKIAKNGIHKWGIEKEYKFLTKNERINKIVTAFIFFWGAFIFQFWLANIALSSK
;
A
#
# COMPACT_ATOMS: atom_id res chain seq x y z
N MET A 1 11.48 -15.30 3.66
CA MET A 1 10.14 -14.93 4.17
C MET A 1 9.56 -13.72 3.45
N THR A 2 10.26 -12.57 3.41
CA THR A 2 9.84 -11.33 2.73
C THR A 2 9.48 -11.55 1.25
N LYS A 3 10.33 -12.23 0.48
CA LYS A 3 10.03 -12.56 -0.93
C LYS A 3 8.75 -13.39 -1.07
N THR A 4 8.52 -14.37 -0.20
CA THR A 4 7.38 -15.29 -0.30
C THR A 4 6.04 -14.57 -0.13
N ILE A 5 6.00 -13.56 0.74
CA ILE A 5 4.78 -12.78 1.01
C ILE A 5 4.64 -11.61 0.02
N PHE A 6 5.71 -10.83 -0.18
CA PHE A 6 5.63 -9.60 -0.97
C PHE A 6 5.71 -9.85 -2.47
N LYS A 7 6.34 -10.92 -2.96
CA LYS A 7 6.39 -11.21 -4.40
C LYS A 7 5.01 -11.45 -5.02
N PRO A 8 4.14 -12.35 -4.50
CA PRO A 8 2.83 -12.57 -5.10
C PRO A 8 1.94 -11.32 -5.03
N LEU A 9 2.07 -10.55 -3.95
CA LEU A 9 1.37 -9.28 -3.79
C LEU A 9 1.88 -8.22 -4.77
N LEU A 10 3.20 -8.09 -4.93
CA LEU A 10 3.82 -7.17 -5.88
C LEU A 10 3.46 -7.53 -7.32
N LEU A 11 3.41 -8.81 -7.66
CA LEU A 11 2.92 -9.28 -8.95
C LEU A 11 1.46 -8.89 -9.18
N ALA A 12 0.62 -8.96 -8.14
CA ALA A 12 -0.76 -8.52 -8.18
C ALA A 12 -0.88 -7.02 -8.49
N PHE A 13 -0.16 -6.17 -7.76
CA PHE A 13 -0.14 -4.72 -8.01
C PHE A 13 0.51 -4.34 -9.34
N TYR A 14 1.48 -5.12 -9.81
CA TYR A 14 2.06 -4.97 -11.14
C TYR A 14 1.03 -5.25 -12.25
N CYS A 15 0.23 -6.32 -12.11
CA CYS A 15 -0.86 -6.61 -13.03
C CYS A 15 -1.89 -5.48 -13.06
N THR A 16 -2.26 -4.95 -11.89
CA THR A 16 -3.19 -3.82 -11.76
C THR A 16 -2.62 -2.56 -12.40
N SER A 17 -1.35 -2.26 -12.19
CA SER A 17 -0.70 -1.11 -12.83
C SER A 17 -0.64 -1.27 -14.35
N LYS A 18 -0.38 -2.47 -14.87
CA LYS A 18 -0.44 -2.74 -16.31
C LYS A 18 -1.84 -2.58 -16.90
N TRP A 19 -2.88 -2.78 -16.10
CA TRP A 19 -4.26 -2.54 -16.51
C TRP A 19 -4.65 -1.05 -16.45
N LEU A 20 -4.20 -0.33 -15.41
CA LEU A 20 -4.50 1.10 -15.20
C LEU A 20 -3.67 2.05 -16.06
N VAL A 21 -2.39 1.74 -16.29
CA VAL A 21 -1.46 2.60 -17.02
C VAL A 21 -1.75 2.52 -18.52
N ASN A 22 -1.83 3.68 -19.17
CA ASN A 22 -2.04 3.78 -20.60
C ASN A 22 -0.96 3.00 -21.36
N LYS A 23 -1.38 2.16 -22.32
CA LYS A 23 -0.48 1.37 -23.16
C LYS A 23 0.53 2.23 -23.93
N LYS A 24 0.21 3.51 -24.17
CA LYS A 24 1.08 4.49 -24.84
C LYS A 24 2.22 5.03 -23.96
N THR A 25 2.19 4.79 -22.64
CA THR A 25 3.22 5.28 -21.69
C THR A 25 3.76 4.15 -20.79
N PRO A 26 4.45 3.15 -21.37
CA PRO A 26 4.95 2.00 -20.61
C PRO A 26 5.98 2.37 -19.54
N GLN A 27 6.67 3.50 -19.69
CA GLN A 27 7.63 4.03 -18.72
C GLN A 27 7.01 4.36 -17.35
N ASN A 28 5.70 4.64 -17.30
CA ASN A 28 5.00 4.95 -16.05
C ASN A 28 4.63 3.69 -15.26
N MET A 29 4.84 2.50 -15.83
CA MET A 29 4.41 1.25 -15.21
C MET A 29 5.11 0.97 -13.88
N VAL A 30 6.44 1.12 -13.82
CA VAL A 30 7.21 0.90 -12.59
C VAL A 30 6.86 1.93 -11.50
N PRO A 31 6.82 3.24 -11.78
CA PRO A 31 6.34 4.24 -10.83
C PRO A 31 4.91 3.98 -10.34
N SER A 32 3.98 3.62 -11.22
CA SER A 32 2.60 3.30 -10.84
C SER A 32 2.51 2.04 -9.98
N THR A 33 3.31 1.02 -10.25
CA THR A 33 3.38 -0.18 -9.40
C THR A 33 3.94 0.14 -8.02
N ILE A 34 4.99 0.95 -7.94
CA ILE A 34 5.54 1.42 -6.66
C ILE A 34 4.47 2.15 -5.86
N LEU A 35 3.77 3.10 -6.47
CA LEU A 35 2.73 3.89 -5.81
C LEU A 35 1.55 3.02 -5.33
N THR A 36 0.96 2.24 -6.23
CA THR A 36 -0.22 1.40 -5.93
C THR A 36 0.10 0.29 -4.93
N PHE A 37 1.31 -0.28 -4.96
CA PHE A 37 1.76 -1.25 -3.97
C PHE A 37 1.97 -0.62 -2.60
N SER A 38 2.42 0.64 -2.53
CA SER A 38 2.76 1.30 -1.26
C SER A 38 1.51 1.78 -0.50
N PHE A 39 0.44 2.18 -1.21
CA PHE A 39 -0.77 2.74 -0.59
C PHE A 39 -1.44 1.86 0.48
N PRO A 40 -1.69 0.56 0.25
CA PRO A 40 -2.28 -0.31 1.28
C PRO A 40 -1.46 -0.31 2.58
N PHE A 41 -0.13 -0.34 2.49
CA PHE A 41 0.73 -0.30 3.67
C PHE A 41 0.64 1.05 4.38
N THR A 42 0.54 2.15 3.64
CA THR A 42 0.32 3.46 4.23
C THR A 42 -1.04 3.58 4.92
N PHE A 43 -2.10 2.95 4.40
CA PHE A 43 -3.41 2.90 5.07
C PHE A 43 -3.34 2.16 6.40
N ILE A 44 -2.70 0.98 6.41
CA ILE A 44 -2.48 0.21 7.63
C ILE A 44 -1.67 1.03 8.64
N ALA A 45 -0.58 1.64 8.22
CA ALA A 45 0.25 2.49 9.09
C ALA A 45 -0.52 3.70 9.63
N THR A 46 -1.39 4.32 8.82
CA THR A 46 -2.26 5.41 9.25
C THR A 46 -3.25 4.95 10.30
N GLY A 47 -3.89 3.79 10.11
CA GLY A 47 -4.84 3.23 11.09
C GLY A 47 -4.16 2.93 12.42
N ILE A 48 -2.95 2.35 12.37
CA ILE A 48 -2.13 2.10 13.55
C ILE A 48 -1.75 3.42 14.24
N PHE A 49 -1.29 4.41 13.48
CA PHE A 49 -0.99 5.73 14.02
C PHE A 49 -2.20 6.32 14.75
N CYS A 50 -3.40 6.26 14.13
CA CYS A 50 -4.62 6.74 14.75
C CYS A 50 -4.90 6.05 16.10
N LEU A 51 -4.70 4.74 16.22
CA LEU A 51 -4.85 4.02 17.50
C LEU A 51 -3.92 4.56 18.59
N TYR A 52 -2.63 4.72 18.30
CA TYR A 52 -1.64 5.17 19.28
C TYR A 52 -1.80 6.65 19.64
N ILE A 53 -2.17 7.49 18.68
CA ILE A 53 -2.11 8.95 18.82
C ILE A 53 -3.45 9.60 19.20
N LEU A 54 -4.61 9.00 18.88
CA LEU A 54 -5.88 9.50 19.46
C LEU A 54 -5.93 9.34 20.98
N GLY A 55 -5.25 8.33 21.54
CA GLY A 55 -5.14 8.16 23.00
C GLY A 55 -4.24 9.21 23.66
N LEU A 56 -3.07 9.49 23.07
CA LEU A 56 -2.03 10.34 23.66
C LEU A 56 -2.12 11.83 23.29
N ILE A 57 -2.40 12.17 22.03
CA ILE A 57 -2.29 13.54 21.51
C ILE A 57 -3.58 14.34 21.71
N LEU A 58 -4.76 13.75 21.57
CA LEU A 58 -6.02 14.48 21.77
C LEU A 58 -6.18 15.03 23.19
N ASN A 59 -5.50 14.46 24.19
CA ASN A 59 -5.52 14.95 25.56
C ASN A 59 -4.50 16.09 25.80
N THR A 60 -3.53 16.30 24.91
CA THR A 60 -2.39 17.20 25.16
C THR A 60 -2.16 18.26 24.06
N ILE A 61 -2.54 17.99 22.81
CA ILE A 61 -2.29 18.84 21.64
C ILE A 61 -3.59 18.97 20.84
N LYS A 62 -4.14 20.19 20.79
CA LYS A 62 -5.38 20.50 20.06
C LYS A 62 -5.15 21.03 18.63
N SER A 63 -3.90 21.13 18.18
CA SER A 63 -3.58 21.72 16.87
C SER A 63 -3.68 20.70 15.74
N PRO A 64 -4.59 20.89 14.76
CA PRO A 64 -4.73 19.98 13.61
C PRO A 64 -3.45 19.84 12.78
N ILE A 65 -2.64 20.90 12.71
CA ILE A 65 -1.39 20.93 11.93
C ILE A 65 -0.36 19.95 12.51
N VAL A 66 -0.25 19.89 13.84
CA VAL A 66 0.69 18.98 14.53
C VAL A 66 0.28 17.52 14.31
N CYS A 67 -1.04 17.25 14.33
CA CYS A 67 -1.56 15.92 14.01
C CYS A 67 -1.22 15.52 12.57
N VAL A 68 -1.46 16.38 11.59
CA VAL A 68 -1.13 16.11 10.18
C VAL A 68 0.37 15.91 9.96
N ALA A 69 1.21 16.75 10.57
CA ALA A 69 2.66 16.60 10.50
C ALA A 69 3.13 15.28 11.12
N GLY A 70 2.58 14.89 12.26
CA GLY A 70 2.85 13.60 12.90
C GLY A 70 2.46 12.41 12.01
N VAL A 71 1.29 12.46 11.37
CA VAL A 71 0.84 11.44 10.42
C VAL A 71 1.83 11.30 9.27
N ILE A 72 2.24 12.42 8.66
CA ILE A 72 3.19 12.41 7.54
C ILE A 72 4.53 11.82 7.97
N LEU A 73 5.07 12.24 9.11
CA LEU A 73 6.34 11.72 9.64
C LEU A 73 6.29 10.22 9.91
N PHE A 74 5.15 9.70 10.37
CA PHE A 74 4.99 8.28 10.67
C PHE A 74 4.78 7.42 9.42
N ILE A 75 4.03 7.91 8.43
CA ILE A 75 3.75 7.18 7.19
C ILE A 75 4.95 7.20 6.24
N SER A 76 5.74 8.28 6.24
CA SER A 76 6.84 8.47 5.27
C SER A 76 7.86 7.32 5.26
N PRO A 77 8.34 6.78 6.40
CA PRO A 77 9.19 5.60 6.42
C PRO A 77 8.51 4.38 5.80
N VAL A 78 7.23 4.14 6.10
CA VAL A 78 6.47 2.98 5.57
C VAL A 78 6.33 3.08 4.05
N TYR A 79 6.00 4.26 3.54
CA TYR A 79 5.95 4.53 2.10
C TYR A 79 7.32 4.31 1.44
N TYR A 80 8.40 4.82 2.05
CA TYR A 80 9.75 4.64 1.53
C TYR A 80 10.19 3.16 1.50
N PHE A 81 9.96 2.41 2.59
CA PHE A 81 10.34 0.99 2.66
C PHE A 81 9.53 0.13 1.69
N SER A 82 8.20 0.30 1.65
CA SER A 82 7.35 -0.44 0.71
C SER A 82 7.69 -0.11 -0.74
N GLY A 83 7.97 1.16 -1.05
CA GLY A 83 8.41 1.57 -2.37
C GLY A 83 9.78 1.01 -2.76
N LYS A 84 10.73 0.95 -1.82
CA LYS A 84 12.04 0.32 -2.04
C LYS A 84 11.92 -1.19 -2.28
N ILE A 85 11.02 -1.87 -1.56
CA ILE A 85 10.70 -3.28 -1.78
C ILE A 85 10.12 -3.49 -3.17
N ALA A 86 9.14 -2.67 -3.57
CA ALA A 86 8.52 -2.76 -4.90
C ALA A 86 9.55 -2.54 -6.02
N LYS A 87 10.30 -1.43 -5.95
CA LYS A 87 11.32 -1.08 -6.95
C LYS A 87 12.35 -2.19 -7.13
N ASN A 88 12.89 -2.72 -6.03
CA ASN A 88 13.86 -3.80 -6.08
C ASN A 88 13.24 -5.13 -6.50
N GLY A 89 12.02 -5.41 -6.03
CA GLY A 89 11.32 -6.66 -6.25
C GLY A 89 10.90 -6.86 -7.70
N ILE A 90 10.49 -5.80 -8.40
CA ILE A 90 10.08 -5.87 -9.82
C ILE A 90 11.18 -6.52 -10.66
N HIS A 91 12.43 -6.05 -10.52
CA HIS A 91 13.56 -6.58 -11.26
C HIS A 91 14.13 -7.86 -10.62
N LYS A 92 14.46 -7.84 -9.33
CA LYS A 92 15.16 -8.96 -8.65
C LYS A 92 14.31 -10.22 -8.55
N TRP A 93 12.98 -10.11 -8.52
CA TRP A 93 12.09 -11.27 -8.43
C TRP A 93 11.50 -11.68 -9.77
N GLY A 94 11.87 -11.01 -10.87
CA GLY A 94 11.44 -11.37 -12.22
C GLY A 94 9.95 -11.12 -12.49
N ILE A 95 9.35 -10.14 -11.81
CA ILE A 95 7.90 -9.85 -11.90
C ILE A 95 7.46 -9.59 -13.35
N GLU A 96 8.27 -8.86 -14.12
CA GLU A 96 7.96 -8.55 -15.51
C GLU A 96 7.95 -9.81 -16.40
N LYS A 97 8.86 -10.75 -16.15
CA LYS A 97 8.93 -12.02 -16.88
C LYS A 97 7.72 -12.87 -16.51
N GLU A 98 7.45 -13.01 -15.23
CA GLU A 98 6.32 -13.80 -14.72
C GLU A 98 4.98 -13.29 -15.27
N TYR A 99 4.77 -11.97 -15.30
CA TYR A 99 3.59 -11.35 -15.90
C TYR A 99 3.34 -11.80 -17.36
N LYS A 100 4.40 -11.92 -18.17
CA LYS A 100 4.28 -12.31 -19.59
C LYS A 100 3.77 -13.74 -19.76
N PHE A 101 4.11 -14.63 -18.83
CA PHE A 101 3.67 -16.02 -18.85
C PHE A 101 2.26 -16.22 -18.28
N LEU A 102 1.71 -15.24 -17.55
CA LEU A 102 0.35 -15.32 -17.04
C LEU A 102 -0.68 -15.25 -18.17
N THR A 103 -1.69 -16.10 -18.09
CA THR A 103 -2.91 -16.07 -18.90
C THR A 103 -3.79 -14.87 -18.52
N LYS A 104 -4.80 -14.57 -19.37
CA LYS A 104 -5.76 -13.48 -19.10
C LYS A 104 -6.49 -13.67 -17.77
N ASN A 105 -6.95 -14.89 -17.49
CA ASN A 105 -7.71 -15.20 -16.27
C ASN A 105 -6.83 -15.07 -15.02
N GLU A 106 -5.57 -15.53 -15.07
CA GLU A 106 -4.65 -15.37 -13.95
C GLU A 106 -4.36 -13.88 -13.67
N ARG A 107 -4.18 -13.06 -14.71
CA ARG A 107 -4.00 -11.61 -14.54
C ARG A 107 -5.22 -10.97 -13.88
N ILE A 108 -6.43 -11.37 -14.27
CA ILE A 108 -7.68 -10.88 -13.64
C ILE A 108 -7.72 -11.27 -12.16
N ASN A 109 -7.43 -12.53 -11.82
CA ASN A 109 -7.40 -12.99 -10.43
C ASN A 109 -6.36 -12.22 -9.60
N LYS A 110 -5.20 -11.91 -10.19
CA LYS A 110 -4.19 -11.05 -9.57
C LYS A 110 -4.69 -9.62 -9.35
N ILE A 111 -5.38 -9.03 -10.32
CA ILE A 111 -5.99 -7.69 -10.17
C ILE A 111 -7.02 -7.70 -9.04
N VAL A 112 -7.89 -8.72 -8.99
CA VAL A 112 -8.87 -8.90 -7.91
C VAL A 112 -8.17 -9.01 -6.55
N THR A 113 -7.08 -9.77 -6.45
CA THR A 113 -6.28 -9.89 -5.22
C THR A 113 -5.73 -8.53 -4.78
N ALA A 114 -5.17 -7.74 -5.71
CA ALA A 114 -4.68 -6.40 -5.41
C ALA A 114 -5.81 -5.46 -4.97
N PHE A 115 -6.98 -5.56 -5.59
CA PHE A 115 -8.16 -4.78 -5.24
C PHE A 115 -8.67 -5.12 -3.83
N ILE A 116 -8.80 -6.40 -3.50
CA ILE A 116 -9.18 -6.86 -2.16
C ILE A 116 -8.17 -6.38 -1.12
N PHE A 117 -6.87 -6.49 -1.41
CA PHE A 117 -5.85 -6.03 -0.46
C PHE A 117 -5.88 -4.51 -0.26
N PHE A 118 -6.07 -3.75 -1.34
CA PHE A 118 -6.16 -2.29 -1.28
C PHE A 118 -7.37 -1.84 -0.46
N TRP A 119 -8.56 -2.33 -0.79
CA TRP A 119 -9.79 -1.96 -0.08
C TRP A 119 -9.85 -2.55 1.32
N GLY A 120 -9.31 -3.76 1.51
CA GLY A 120 -9.16 -4.36 2.83
C GLY A 120 -8.29 -3.49 3.74
N ALA A 121 -7.14 -3.04 3.25
CA ALA A 121 -6.27 -2.11 3.99
C ALA A 121 -6.95 -0.76 4.27
N PHE A 122 -7.70 -0.24 3.30
CA PHE A 122 -8.47 1.00 3.46
C PHE A 122 -9.56 0.87 4.52
N ILE A 123 -10.39 -0.17 4.46
CA ILE A 123 -11.43 -0.45 5.46
C ILE A 123 -10.80 -0.68 6.84
N PHE A 124 -9.70 -1.42 6.88
CA PHE A 124 -8.96 -1.71 8.11
C PHE A 124 -8.46 -0.42 8.78
N GLN A 125 -8.01 0.58 8.02
CA GLN A 125 -7.66 1.89 8.56
C GLN A 125 -8.82 2.54 9.33
N PHE A 126 -10.02 2.57 8.74
CA PHE A 126 -11.20 3.14 9.42
C PHE A 126 -11.63 2.32 10.62
N TRP A 127 -11.54 0.99 10.52
CA TRP A 127 -11.85 0.10 11.63
C TRP A 127 -10.93 0.36 12.83
N LEU A 128 -9.61 0.46 12.61
CA LEU A 128 -8.64 0.82 13.66
C LEU A 128 -8.91 2.22 14.22
N ALA A 129 -9.20 3.20 13.36
CA ALA A 129 -9.54 4.55 13.80
C ALA A 129 -10.83 4.59 14.66
N ASN A 130 -11.84 3.79 14.31
CA ASN A 130 -13.09 3.71 15.05
C ASN A 130 -12.90 3.08 16.44
N ILE A 131 -12.07 2.03 16.54
CA ILE A 131 -11.68 1.46 17.85
C ILE A 131 -11.01 2.53 18.72
N ALA A 132 -10.10 3.33 18.13
CA ALA A 132 -9.42 4.41 18.85
C ALA A 132 -10.38 5.48 19.39
N LEU A 133 -11.48 5.75 18.66
CA LEU A 133 -12.52 6.70 19.06
C LEU A 133 -13.48 6.13 20.09
N SER A 134 -13.82 4.85 19.96
CA SER A 134 -14.80 4.16 20.84
C SER A 134 -14.21 3.76 22.20
N SER A 135 -12.88 3.81 22.37
CA SER A 135 -12.21 3.50 23.64
C SER A 135 -12.06 4.72 24.57
N LYS A 136 -12.76 5.84 24.28
CA LYS A 136 -12.88 7.03 25.14
C LYS A 136 -14.31 7.16 25.63
#